data_AF-K1XGE3-F1
#
_entry.id   AF-K1XGE3-F1
#
_cell.length_a   1.000
_cell.length_b   1.000
_cell.length_c   1.000
_cell.angle_alpha   90.00
_cell.angle_beta   90.00
_cell.angle_gamma   90.00
#
_symmetry.space_group_name_H-M   'P 1'
#
loop_
_entity.id
_entity.type
_entity.pdbx_description
1 polymer ?
#
loop_
_entity_poly.entity_id
_entity_poly.type
_entity_poly.pdbx_seq_one_letter_code
_entity_poly.pdbx_strand_id
1 'polypeptide(L)'
;MKFSQKFLIFIFSVLIFTIGINILALKYFTTIYFDEYLTVIKHDVPDINFDLIAAFTNTKNLDDATIEEYKKILNDLSGISSSLEKFSSNPRAYAPSIIDSLQKIGVSGNSIEQVLFVNALDSFFSNIFSLSVFDNSTPEGRFVLWVVMSMIVVNVLLIIFILLISYLWIHRAFRPIQTILENLSNIISRKGYKQIEYSKKDEFGALISAINSLNESLSRQQQIRSDFLSDLSHEIKTPITAIKCYLEGMDDGVIETSEKNYRLLHREIDRLINITSSIMEYERLEQEGTDSLSLQSIDFIELVKNVRDEYVPMLQKNRQEIVCAQSKTFFVNLDPEKTIQMIHNIFSNFLKYAW
;
A
#
# COMPACT_ATOMS: atom_id res chain seq x y z
N MET A 1 -4.96 10.76 2.96
CA MET A 1 -5.35 9.71 2.00
C MET A 1 -4.38 8.56 2.18
N LYS A 2 -4.93 7.37 2.40
CA LYS A 2 -4.17 6.14 2.66
C LYS A 2 -3.19 5.84 1.53
N PHE A 3 -2.04 5.25 1.83
CA PHE A 3 -1.08 4.78 0.84
C PHE A 3 -1.74 3.81 -0.14
N SER A 4 -2.55 2.89 0.38
CA SER A 4 -3.36 1.96 -0.43
C SER A 4 -4.26 2.69 -1.44
N GLN A 5 -4.91 3.78 -1.03
CA GLN A 5 -5.73 4.62 -1.91
C GLN A 5 -4.88 5.36 -2.95
N LYS A 6 -3.71 5.89 -2.58
CA LYS A 6 -2.78 6.54 -3.52
C LYS A 6 -2.27 5.56 -4.58
N PHE A 7 -1.94 4.34 -4.16
CA PHE A 7 -1.51 3.27 -5.05
C PHE A 7 -2.61 2.88 -6.04
N LEU A 8 -3.84 2.72 -5.55
CA LEU A 8 -4.99 2.37 -6.37
C LEU A 8 -5.29 3.49 -7.39
N ILE A 9 -5.33 4.75 -6.95
CA ILE A 9 -5.50 5.90 -7.85
C ILE A 9 -4.38 5.96 -8.90
N PHE A 10 -3.14 5.68 -8.52
CA PHE A 10 -2.02 5.63 -9.45
C PHE A 10 -2.22 4.54 -10.52
N ILE A 11 -2.60 3.32 -10.14
CA ILE A 11 -2.89 2.22 -11.09
C ILE A 11 -4.02 2.60 -12.03
N PHE A 12 -5.15 3.09 -11.51
CA PHE A 12 -6.28 3.49 -12.34
C PHE A 12 -5.94 4.65 -13.27
N SER A 13 -5.16 5.62 -12.81
CA SER A 13 -4.67 6.72 -13.66
C SER A 13 -3.80 6.21 -14.80
N VAL A 14 -2.89 5.27 -14.55
CA VAL A 14 -2.04 4.65 -15.58
C VAL A 14 -2.90 3.87 -16.57
N LEU A 15 -3.89 3.10 -16.09
CA LEU A 15 -4.79 2.33 -16.94
C LEU A 15 -5.59 3.23 -17.89
N ILE A 16 -6.25 4.26 -17.35
CA ILE A 16 -7.06 5.22 -18.12
C ILE A 16 -6.18 5.94 -19.15
N PHE A 17 -4.98 6.37 -18.75
CA PHE A 17 -4.02 7.03 -19.63
C PHE A 17 -3.57 6.12 -20.78
N THR A 18 -3.29 4.85 -20.49
CA THR A 18 -2.87 3.84 -21.47
C THR A 18 -3.97 3.53 -22.49
N ILE A 19 -5.22 3.38 -22.01
CA ILE A 19 -6.39 3.17 -22.87
C ILE A 19 -6.60 4.41 -23.76
N GLY A 20 -6.54 5.60 -23.18
CA GLY A 20 -6.70 6.87 -23.92
C GLY A 20 -5.66 7.04 -25.03
N ILE A 21 -4.38 6.78 -24.75
CA ILE A 21 -3.32 6.86 -25.76
C ILE A 21 -3.52 5.81 -26.85
N ASN A 22 -3.85 4.56 -26.50
CA ASN A 22 -4.08 3.52 -27.50
C ASN A 22 -5.26 3.85 -28.43
N ILE A 23 -6.38 4.35 -27.90
CA ILE A 23 -7.54 4.76 -28.72
C ILE A 23 -7.14 5.90 -29.66
N LEU A 24 -6.41 6.90 -29.16
CA LEU A 24 -5.99 8.05 -29.95
C LEU A 24 -4.98 7.66 -31.04
N ALA A 25 -4.01 6.82 -30.69
CA ALA A 25 -3.05 6.25 -31.63
C ALA A 25 -3.75 5.42 -32.71
N LEU A 26 -4.77 4.63 -32.36
CA LEU A 26 -5.51 3.80 -33.32
C LEU A 26 -6.19 4.68 -34.34
N LYS A 27 -6.93 5.68 -33.86
CA LYS A 27 -7.59 6.66 -34.72
C LYS A 27 -6.59 7.37 -35.63
N TYR A 28 -5.45 7.79 -35.11
CA TYR A 28 -4.42 8.51 -35.85
C TYR A 28 -3.81 7.66 -36.98
N PHE A 29 -3.31 6.45 -36.66
CA PHE A 29 -2.68 5.58 -37.64
C PHE A 29 -3.66 5.03 -38.67
N THR A 30 -4.86 4.64 -38.24
CA THR A 30 -5.92 4.24 -39.17
C THR A 30 -6.23 5.37 -40.16
N THR A 31 -6.30 6.62 -39.72
CA THR A 31 -6.58 7.75 -40.62
C THR A 31 -5.45 7.96 -41.64
N ILE A 32 -4.20 7.97 -41.18
CA ILE A 32 -3.02 8.20 -42.05
C ILE A 32 -2.87 7.08 -43.08
N TYR A 33 -2.86 5.84 -42.63
CA TYR A 33 -2.61 4.72 -43.53
C TYR A 33 -3.82 4.45 -44.44
N PHE A 34 -5.03 4.83 -44.03
CA PHE A 34 -6.20 4.73 -44.90
C PHE A 34 -6.13 5.76 -46.02
N ASP A 35 -5.66 6.99 -45.75
CA ASP A 35 -5.44 8.00 -46.79
C ASP A 35 -4.37 7.55 -47.80
N GLU A 36 -3.30 6.91 -47.31
CA GLU A 36 -2.27 6.32 -48.16
C GLU A 36 -2.80 5.15 -49.00
N TYR A 37 -3.59 4.25 -48.40
CA TYR A 37 -4.30 3.18 -49.11
C TYR A 37 -5.19 3.74 -50.23
N LEU A 38 -5.98 4.78 -49.95
CA LEU A 38 -6.83 5.43 -50.95
C LEU A 38 -6.02 6.07 -52.08
N THR A 39 -4.83 6.61 -51.77
CA THR A 39 -3.93 7.20 -52.78
C THR A 39 -3.35 6.13 -53.71
N VAL A 40 -2.95 4.98 -53.17
CA VAL A 40 -2.44 3.85 -53.96
C VAL A 40 -3.50 3.33 -54.93
N ILE A 41 -4.76 3.19 -54.49
CA ILE A 41 -5.86 2.77 -55.36
C ILE A 41 -6.13 3.79 -56.48
N LYS A 42 -6.07 5.09 -56.16
CA LYS A 42 -6.29 6.15 -57.15
C LYS A 42 -5.19 6.23 -58.20
N HIS A 43 -3.93 5.94 -57.84
CA HIS A 43 -2.79 6.05 -58.76
C HIS A 43 -2.73 4.93 -59.81
N ASP A 44 -3.33 3.77 -59.53
CA ASP A 44 -3.42 2.65 -60.48
C ASP A 44 -4.51 2.85 -61.58
N VAL A 45 -5.16 4.04 -61.64
CA VAL A 45 -6.09 4.44 -62.71
C VAL A 45 -5.39 5.44 -63.66
N PRO A 46 -5.09 5.08 -64.92
CA PRO A 46 -4.39 5.96 -65.86
C PRO A 46 -5.27 7.13 -66.37
N ASP A 47 -4.64 8.28 -66.67
CA ASP A 47 -5.28 9.45 -67.31
C ASP A 47 -5.98 9.07 -68.62
N ILE A 48 -7.27 9.39 -68.72
CA ILE A 48 -8.17 8.93 -69.80
C ILE A 48 -8.18 9.93 -70.96
N ASN A 49 -7.74 9.49 -72.15
CA ASN A 49 -7.88 10.23 -73.40
C ASN A 49 -9.25 9.92 -74.07
N PHE A 50 -9.98 10.96 -74.44
CA PHE A 50 -11.33 10.89 -75.01
C PHE A 50 -11.30 11.13 -76.52
N ASP A 51 -11.32 10.07 -77.34
CA ASP A 51 -11.54 10.19 -78.79
C ASP A 51 -12.55 9.18 -79.38
N LEU A 52 -13.38 8.54 -78.54
CA LEU A 52 -14.29 7.47 -79.00
C LEU A 52 -15.79 7.75 -78.76
N ILE A 53 -16.19 9.01 -78.59
CA ILE A 53 -17.62 9.38 -78.45
C ILE A 53 -18.22 9.93 -79.76
N ALA A 54 -17.43 10.15 -80.81
CA ALA A 54 -17.94 10.58 -82.12
C ALA A 54 -18.50 9.42 -82.99
N ALA A 55 -18.26 8.15 -82.62
CA ALA A 55 -18.67 6.99 -83.42
C ALA A 55 -20.08 6.45 -83.09
N PHE A 56 -20.65 6.82 -81.93
CA PHE A 56 -21.86 6.16 -81.41
C PHE A 56 -23.19 6.80 -81.81
N THR A 57 -23.21 7.86 -82.61
CA THR A 57 -24.45 8.58 -82.95
C THR A 57 -25.01 8.34 -84.33
N ASN A 58 -24.49 7.37 -85.11
CA ASN A 58 -25.03 7.16 -86.44
C ASN A 58 -25.05 5.72 -86.95
N THR A 59 -25.99 4.91 -86.46
CA THR A 59 -26.47 3.74 -87.20
C THR A 59 -27.97 3.54 -86.98
N LYS A 60 -28.75 3.84 -88.03
CA LYS A 60 -30.15 3.48 -88.17
C LYS A 60 -30.22 2.38 -89.24
N ASN A 61 -30.32 1.13 -88.79
CA ASN A 61 -30.91 -0.07 -89.42
C ASN A 61 -30.14 -1.31 -88.95
N LEU A 62 -30.85 -2.30 -88.43
CA LEU A 62 -30.25 -3.55 -87.96
C LEU A 62 -29.86 -4.43 -89.15
N ASP A 63 -28.55 -4.64 -89.29
CA ASP A 63 -27.84 -5.58 -90.16
C ASP A 63 -27.26 -6.71 -89.26
N ASP A 64 -26.98 -7.91 -89.79
CA ASP A 64 -26.23 -8.98 -89.12
C ASP A 64 -24.91 -8.48 -88.49
N ALA A 65 -24.27 -7.46 -89.06
CA ALA A 65 -23.12 -6.76 -88.49
C ALA A 65 -23.44 -6.06 -87.15
N THR A 66 -24.64 -5.49 -87.00
CA THR A 66 -25.10 -4.91 -85.73
C THR A 66 -25.38 -6.00 -84.69
N ILE A 67 -25.84 -7.18 -85.10
CA ILE A 67 -26.06 -8.32 -84.18
C ILE A 67 -24.72 -8.86 -83.68
N GLU A 68 -23.70 -8.92 -84.53
CA GLU A 68 -22.34 -9.32 -84.13
C GLU A 68 -21.68 -8.28 -83.22
N GLU A 69 -21.95 -6.99 -83.46
CA GLU A 69 -21.56 -5.89 -82.59
C GLU A 69 -22.29 -5.94 -81.23
N TYR A 70 -23.59 -6.26 -81.20
CA TYR A 70 -24.35 -6.50 -79.96
C TYR A 70 -23.85 -7.73 -79.21
N LYS A 71 -23.47 -8.82 -79.90
CA LYS A 71 -22.83 -9.99 -79.28
C LYS A 71 -21.48 -9.64 -78.69
N LYS A 72 -20.71 -8.77 -79.35
CA LYS A 72 -19.42 -8.27 -78.85
C LYS A 72 -19.61 -7.43 -77.59
N ILE A 73 -20.58 -6.51 -77.59
CA ILE A 73 -20.95 -5.72 -76.41
C ILE A 73 -21.46 -6.62 -75.28
N LEU A 74 -22.26 -7.65 -75.57
CA LEU A 74 -22.75 -8.60 -74.57
C LEU A 74 -21.60 -9.43 -73.96
N ASN A 75 -20.62 -9.81 -74.78
CA ASN A 75 -19.42 -10.51 -74.35
C ASN A 75 -18.52 -9.60 -73.50
N ASP A 76 -18.33 -8.34 -73.90
CA ASP A 76 -17.58 -7.33 -73.14
C ASP A 76 -18.28 -7.01 -71.81
N LEU A 77 -19.62 -6.94 -71.77
CA LEU A 77 -20.42 -6.81 -70.54
C LEU A 77 -20.26 -8.01 -69.61
N SER A 78 -20.22 -9.24 -70.14
CA SER A 78 -19.96 -10.45 -69.34
C SER A 78 -18.51 -10.52 -68.84
N GLY A 79 -17.57 -9.99 -69.63
CA GLY A 79 -16.17 -9.78 -69.26
C GLY A 79 -16.04 -8.78 -68.11
N ILE A 80 -16.80 -7.68 -68.16
CA ILE A 80 -16.89 -6.69 -67.08
C ILE A 80 -17.43 -7.32 -65.81
N SER A 81 -18.55 -8.06 -65.87
CA SER A 81 -19.15 -8.67 -64.67
C SER A 81 -18.22 -9.68 -64.02
N SER A 82 -17.55 -10.54 -64.80
CA SER A 82 -16.59 -11.52 -64.28
C SER A 82 -15.29 -10.86 -63.77
N SER A 83 -14.85 -9.77 -64.39
CA SER A 83 -13.70 -9.00 -63.91
C SER A 83 -14.04 -8.24 -62.62
N LEU A 84 -15.26 -7.69 -62.50
CA LEU A 84 -15.79 -7.06 -61.28
C LEU A 84 -15.92 -8.08 -60.14
N GLU A 85 -16.36 -9.30 -60.43
CA GLU A 85 -16.42 -10.39 -59.45
C GLU A 85 -15.01 -10.73 -58.94
N LYS A 86 -14.02 -10.82 -59.84
CA LYS A 86 -12.62 -11.11 -59.48
C LYS A 86 -11.88 -9.90 -58.91
N PHE A 87 -12.34 -8.68 -59.16
CA PHE A 87 -11.77 -7.46 -58.60
C PHE A 87 -11.84 -7.45 -57.09
N SER A 88 -12.90 -8.03 -56.51
CA SER A 88 -13.03 -8.23 -55.07
C SER A 88 -11.85 -9.02 -54.46
N SER A 89 -11.21 -9.89 -55.25
CA SER A 89 -10.10 -10.76 -54.83
C SER A 89 -8.71 -10.18 -55.09
N ASN A 90 -8.55 -9.37 -56.15
CA ASN A 90 -7.28 -8.71 -56.47
C ASN A 90 -7.53 -7.44 -57.31
N PRO A 91 -7.79 -6.30 -56.65
CA PRO A 91 -8.13 -5.05 -57.32
C PRO A 91 -7.09 -4.64 -58.37
N ARG A 92 -5.81 -4.86 -58.10
CA ARG A 92 -4.70 -4.47 -58.97
C ARG A 92 -4.59 -5.30 -60.27
N ALA A 93 -4.83 -6.60 -60.17
CA ALA A 93 -4.75 -7.49 -61.33
C ALA A 93 -5.90 -7.29 -62.31
N TYR A 94 -7.09 -6.93 -61.79
CA TYR A 94 -8.31 -6.84 -62.59
C TYR A 94 -8.76 -5.40 -62.90
N ALA A 95 -8.22 -4.37 -62.22
CA ALA A 95 -8.46 -2.96 -62.53
C ALA A 95 -8.21 -2.63 -64.01
N PRO A 96 -7.06 -2.98 -64.62
CA PRO A 96 -6.81 -2.62 -66.03
C PRO A 96 -7.80 -3.26 -67.00
N SER A 97 -8.23 -4.49 -66.71
CA SER A 97 -9.21 -5.23 -67.53
C SER A 97 -10.61 -4.61 -67.43
N ILE A 98 -11.02 -4.16 -66.24
CA ILE A 98 -12.30 -3.47 -66.03
C ILE A 98 -12.29 -2.10 -66.71
N ILE A 99 -11.19 -1.36 -66.57
CA ILE A 99 -11.04 -0.04 -67.18
C ILE A 99 -11.11 -0.16 -68.71
N ASP A 100 -10.32 -1.05 -69.32
CA ASP A 100 -10.33 -1.28 -70.77
C ASP A 100 -11.72 -1.69 -71.28
N SER A 101 -12.41 -2.57 -70.56
CA SER A 101 -13.75 -3.04 -70.96
C SER A 101 -14.83 -1.96 -70.79
N LEU A 102 -14.81 -1.18 -69.71
CA LEU A 102 -15.76 -0.07 -69.49
C LEU A 102 -15.50 1.10 -70.45
N GLN A 103 -14.24 1.34 -70.81
CA GLN A 103 -13.86 2.34 -71.80
C GLN A 103 -14.33 1.95 -73.20
N LYS A 104 -14.23 0.67 -73.59
CA LYS A 104 -14.77 0.15 -74.86
C LYS A 104 -16.29 0.33 -74.99
N ILE A 105 -17.01 0.38 -73.87
CA ILE A 105 -18.47 0.57 -73.82
C ILE A 105 -18.86 2.06 -73.64
N GLY A 106 -17.88 2.98 -73.63
CA GLY A 106 -18.13 4.43 -73.62
C GLY A 106 -18.55 4.99 -72.26
N VAL A 107 -18.27 4.29 -71.16
CA VAL A 107 -18.57 4.78 -69.81
C VAL A 107 -17.65 5.95 -69.45
N SER A 108 -18.21 7.02 -68.88
CA SER A 108 -17.42 8.20 -68.50
C SER A 108 -16.38 7.88 -67.44
N GLY A 109 -15.19 8.48 -67.55
CA GLY A 109 -14.07 8.26 -66.61
C GLY A 109 -14.45 8.43 -65.15
N ASN A 110 -15.23 9.48 -64.82
CA ASN A 110 -15.70 9.72 -63.45
C ASN A 110 -16.61 8.60 -62.92
N SER A 111 -17.39 7.93 -63.77
CA SER A 111 -18.24 6.80 -63.38
C SER A 111 -17.43 5.53 -63.15
N ILE A 112 -16.38 5.32 -63.96
CA ILE A 112 -15.44 4.19 -63.81
C ILE A 112 -14.68 4.33 -62.48
N GLU A 113 -14.17 5.53 -62.18
CA GLU A 113 -13.50 5.84 -60.92
C GLU A 113 -14.40 5.58 -59.71
N GLN A 114 -15.67 6.02 -59.76
CA GLN A 114 -16.62 5.82 -58.66
C GLN A 114 -16.94 4.33 -58.43
N VAL A 115 -17.15 3.55 -59.49
CA VAL A 115 -17.46 2.10 -59.37
C VAL A 115 -16.26 1.32 -58.85
N LEU A 116 -15.05 1.61 -59.34
CA LEU A 116 -13.82 0.99 -58.85
C LEU A 116 -13.55 1.37 -57.39
N PHE A 117 -13.78 2.63 -57.02
CA PHE A 117 -13.63 3.10 -55.64
C PHE A 117 -14.60 2.41 -54.68
N VAL A 118 -15.89 2.33 -55.03
CA VAL A 118 -16.91 1.67 -54.18
C VAL A 118 -16.61 0.19 -54.01
N ASN A 119 -16.22 -0.52 -55.08
CA ASN A 119 -15.88 -1.93 -54.99
C ASN A 119 -14.55 -2.19 -54.25
N ALA A 120 -13.56 -1.28 -54.36
CA ALA A 120 -12.33 -1.39 -53.59
C ALA A 120 -12.61 -1.20 -52.08
N LEU A 121 -13.50 -0.28 -51.75
CA LEU A 121 -13.94 -0.02 -50.39
C LEU A 121 -14.75 -1.20 -49.81
N ASP A 122 -15.60 -1.85 -50.60
CA ASP A 122 -16.31 -3.08 -50.20
C ASP A 122 -15.36 -4.28 -50.03
N SER A 123 -14.38 -4.45 -50.92
CA SER A 123 -13.32 -5.45 -50.78
C SER A 123 -12.47 -5.22 -49.53
N PHE A 124 -12.14 -3.96 -49.22
CA PHE A 124 -11.43 -3.60 -47.99
C PHE A 124 -12.21 -4.03 -46.74
N PHE A 125 -13.48 -3.65 -46.61
CA PHE A 125 -14.27 -3.97 -45.41
C PHE A 125 -14.60 -5.46 -45.27
N SER A 126 -14.79 -6.17 -46.39
CA SER A 126 -15.03 -7.63 -46.37
C SER A 126 -13.76 -8.41 -45.99
N ASN A 127 -12.60 -7.96 -46.47
CA ASN A 127 -11.34 -8.65 -46.21
C ASN A 127 -10.65 -8.20 -44.93
N ILE A 128 -10.88 -7.01 -44.36
CA ILE A 128 -10.13 -6.53 -43.17
C ILE A 128 -10.20 -7.45 -41.94
N PHE A 129 -11.21 -8.32 -41.85
CA PHE A 129 -11.38 -9.29 -40.76
C PHE A 129 -10.93 -10.72 -41.12
N SER A 130 -10.46 -10.99 -42.34
CA SER A 130 -9.97 -12.32 -42.76
C SER A 130 -8.48 -12.51 -42.44
N LEU A 131 -8.04 -13.77 -42.35
CA LEU A 131 -6.63 -14.10 -42.11
C LEU A 131 -5.69 -13.65 -43.25
N SER A 132 -6.23 -13.37 -44.45
CA SER A 132 -5.47 -12.92 -45.62
C SER A 132 -4.91 -11.49 -45.48
N VAL A 133 -5.30 -10.76 -44.46
CA VAL A 133 -4.85 -9.39 -44.14
C VAL A 133 -3.40 -9.33 -43.67
N PHE A 134 -2.80 -10.46 -43.29
CA PHE A 134 -1.37 -10.50 -42.97
C PHE A 134 -0.46 -10.66 -44.21
N ASP A 135 -1.04 -10.72 -45.40
CA ASP A 135 -0.28 -10.76 -46.66
C ASP A 135 0.15 -9.35 -47.09
N ASN A 136 1.47 -9.11 -47.12
CA ASN A 136 2.06 -7.83 -47.52
C ASN A 136 1.99 -7.57 -49.05
N SER A 137 1.53 -8.55 -49.82
CA SER A 137 1.36 -8.41 -51.26
C SER A 137 0.11 -7.61 -51.64
N THR A 138 -0.91 -7.59 -50.77
CA THR A 138 -2.16 -6.84 -51.00
C THR A 138 -2.09 -5.42 -50.39
N PRO A 139 -2.73 -4.42 -51.01
CA PRO A 139 -2.84 -3.08 -50.44
C PRO A 139 -3.52 -3.05 -49.06
N GLU A 140 -4.52 -3.91 -48.86
CA GLU A 140 -5.26 -4.07 -47.60
C GLU A 140 -4.35 -4.60 -46.48
N GLY A 141 -3.50 -5.58 -46.81
CA GLY A 141 -2.60 -6.18 -45.82
C GLY A 141 -1.44 -5.26 -45.44
N ARG A 142 -0.94 -4.45 -46.38
CA ARG A 142 0.03 -3.37 -46.08
C ARG A 142 -0.53 -2.36 -45.08
N PHE A 143 -1.77 -1.92 -45.29
CA PHE A 143 -2.46 -1.02 -44.38
C PHE A 143 -2.52 -1.61 -42.96
N VAL A 144 -3.01 -2.84 -42.80
CA VAL A 144 -3.14 -3.45 -41.47
C VAL A 144 -1.80 -3.72 -40.83
N LEU A 145 -0.81 -4.22 -41.57
CA LEU A 145 0.54 -4.44 -41.05
C LEU A 145 1.18 -3.14 -40.54
N TRP A 146 1.01 -2.02 -41.25
CA TRP A 146 1.53 -0.73 -40.80
C TRP A 146 0.81 -0.20 -39.56
N VAL A 147 -0.52 -0.32 -39.49
CA VAL A 147 -1.28 0.01 -38.28
C VAL A 147 -0.78 -0.84 -37.09
N VAL A 148 -0.63 -2.15 -37.28
CA VAL A 148 -0.19 -3.08 -36.22
C VAL A 148 1.24 -2.80 -35.77
N MET A 149 2.18 -2.58 -36.70
CA MET A 149 3.57 -2.27 -36.35
C MET A 149 3.71 -0.95 -35.60
N SER A 150 3.02 0.10 -36.06
CA SER A 150 2.98 1.38 -35.35
C SER A 150 2.34 1.25 -33.97
N MET A 151 1.31 0.41 -33.83
CA MET A 151 0.72 0.07 -32.53
C MET A 151 1.69 -0.64 -31.59
N ILE A 152 2.46 -1.60 -32.10
CA ILE A 152 3.48 -2.30 -31.30
C ILE A 152 4.51 -1.31 -30.77
N VAL A 153 5.01 -0.40 -31.63
CA VAL A 153 5.98 0.63 -31.22
C VAL A 153 5.41 1.52 -30.12
N VAL A 154 4.17 2.01 -30.27
CA VAL A 154 3.52 2.82 -29.23
C VAL A 154 3.36 2.04 -27.93
N ASN A 155 2.94 0.77 -27.98
CA ASN A 155 2.76 -0.05 -26.78
C ASN A 155 4.10 -0.34 -26.08
N VAL A 156 5.18 -0.60 -26.82
CA VAL A 156 6.53 -0.78 -26.24
C VAL A 156 6.99 0.50 -25.54
N LEU A 157 6.81 1.66 -26.18
CA LEU A 157 7.15 2.96 -25.57
C LEU A 157 6.32 3.24 -24.31
N LEU A 158 5.02 2.91 -24.33
CA LEU A 158 4.15 3.02 -23.17
C LEU A 158 4.60 2.13 -22.02
N ILE A 159 4.98 0.88 -22.29
CA ILE A 159 5.49 -0.04 -21.25
C ILE A 159 6.74 0.55 -20.59
N ILE A 160 7.70 1.04 -21.37
CA ILE A 160 8.92 1.66 -20.85
C ILE A 160 8.57 2.89 -19.99
N PHE A 161 7.66 3.73 -20.45
CA PHE A 161 7.19 4.91 -19.73
C PHE A 161 6.51 4.55 -18.40
N ILE A 162 5.66 3.52 -18.39
CA ILE A 162 4.98 3.02 -17.19
C ILE A 162 6.00 2.48 -16.18
N LEU A 163 7.00 1.71 -16.64
CA LEU A 163 8.06 1.19 -15.79
C LEU A 163 8.86 2.32 -15.14
N LEU A 164 9.21 3.36 -15.90
CA LEU A 164 9.94 4.52 -15.39
C LEU A 164 9.14 5.28 -14.32
N ILE A 165 7.87 5.59 -14.59
CA ILE A 165 7.02 6.30 -13.62
C ILE A 165 6.80 5.43 -12.38
N SER A 166 6.54 4.14 -12.55
CA SER A 166 6.37 3.19 -11.46
C SER A 166 7.60 3.16 -10.56
N TYR A 167 8.79 3.10 -11.15
CA TYR A 167 10.07 3.14 -10.43
C TYR A 167 10.24 4.44 -9.62
N LEU A 168 9.99 5.61 -10.23
CA LEU A 168 10.10 6.89 -9.53
C LEU A 168 9.07 7.02 -8.40
N TRP A 169 7.84 6.57 -8.63
CA TRP A 169 6.76 6.60 -7.65
C TRP A 169 7.08 5.68 -6.47
N ILE A 170 7.53 4.45 -6.72
CA ILE A 170 7.84 3.47 -5.67
C ILE A 170 8.98 3.96 -4.78
N HIS A 171 10.05 4.50 -5.38
CA HIS A 171 11.18 4.99 -4.60
C HIS A 171 10.78 6.16 -3.70
N ARG A 172 9.94 7.08 -4.20
CA ARG A 172 9.41 8.20 -3.41
C ARG A 172 8.42 7.74 -2.32
N ALA A 173 7.61 6.73 -2.61
CA ALA A 173 6.55 6.29 -1.72
C ALA A 173 7.08 5.42 -0.56
N PHE A 174 8.17 4.65 -0.78
CA PHE A 174 8.82 3.80 0.22
C PHE A 174 9.96 4.46 0.99
N ARG A 175 10.42 5.65 0.59
CA ARG A 175 11.43 6.44 1.33
C ARG A 175 11.21 6.56 2.86
N PRO A 176 9.98 6.78 3.40
CA PRO A 176 9.81 6.89 4.84
C PRO A 176 10.17 5.61 5.62
N ILE A 177 10.10 4.43 5.01
CA ILE A 177 10.52 3.17 5.66
C ILE A 177 12.03 3.18 5.94
N GLN A 178 12.84 3.72 5.04
CA GLN A 178 14.29 3.80 5.24
C GLN A 178 14.65 4.72 6.42
N THR A 179 13.94 5.85 6.54
CA THR A 179 14.10 6.76 7.69
C THR A 179 13.72 6.09 9.02
N ILE A 180 12.70 5.23 9.03
CA ILE A 180 12.35 4.44 10.22
C ILE A 180 13.46 3.43 10.55
N LEU A 181 13.98 2.71 9.55
CA LEU A 181 15.05 1.72 9.73
C LEU A 181 16.35 2.34 10.27
N GLU A 182 16.75 3.49 9.74
CA GLU A 182 17.93 4.23 10.22
C GLU A 182 17.75 4.65 11.68
N ASN A 183 16.58 5.19 12.04
CA ASN A 183 16.31 5.61 13.41
C ASN A 183 16.11 4.46 14.39
N LEU A 184 15.59 3.30 13.95
CA LEU A 184 15.51 2.08 14.76
C LEU A 184 16.90 1.57 15.17
N SER A 185 17.89 1.69 14.29
CA SER A 185 19.27 1.31 14.63
C SER A 185 19.82 2.13 15.81
N ASN A 186 19.39 3.39 15.95
CA ASN A 186 19.78 4.26 17.07
C ASN A 186 19.09 3.88 18.39
N ILE A 187 17.87 3.33 18.33
CA ILE A 187 17.15 2.79 19.51
C ILE A 187 17.92 1.59 20.08
N ILE A 188 18.28 0.64 19.22
CA ILE A 188 18.99 -0.59 19.61
C ILE A 188 20.37 -0.24 20.19
N SER A 189 21.00 0.81 19.68
CA SER A 189 22.33 1.24 20.11
C SER A 189 22.36 2.06 21.41
N ARG A 190 21.22 2.24 22.11
CA ARG A 190 21.09 3.08 23.33
C ARG A 190 21.59 4.53 23.18
N LYS A 191 21.75 5.05 21.96
CA LYS A 191 22.32 6.39 21.68
C LYS A 191 21.29 7.53 21.71
N GLY A 192 20.15 7.30 22.38
CA GLY A 192 19.06 8.25 22.43
C GLY A 192 18.20 8.18 21.17
N TYR A 193 16.93 7.81 21.36
CA TYR A 193 15.94 7.90 20.30
C TYR A 193 15.58 9.38 20.09
N LYS A 194 15.75 9.87 18.87
CA LYS A 194 15.09 11.12 18.45
C LYS A 194 13.71 10.76 17.95
N GLN A 195 12.69 11.41 18.51
CA GLN A 195 11.30 11.25 18.09
C GLN A 195 11.21 11.44 16.57
N ILE A 196 10.64 10.45 15.89
CA ILE A 196 10.49 10.54 14.44
C ILE A 196 9.30 11.46 14.16
N GLU A 197 9.59 12.67 13.72
CA GLU A 197 8.57 13.62 13.28
C GLU A 197 8.04 13.19 11.90
N TYR A 198 6.79 12.73 11.89
CA TYR A 198 6.10 12.37 10.66
C TYR A 198 4.74 13.05 10.58
N SER A 199 4.67 14.08 9.74
CA SER A 199 3.51 14.97 9.67
C SER A 199 2.33 14.41 8.83
N LYS A 200 2.51 13.30 8.11
CA LYS A 200 1.45 12.76 7.25
C LYS A 200 0.54 11.79 8.01
N LYS A 201 -0.77 12.00 7.88
CA LYS A 201 -1.82 11.11 8.37
C LYS A 201 -2.10 9.98 7.38
N ASP A 202 -1.15 9.08 7.21
CA ASP A 202 -1.32 7.81 6.48
C ASP A 202 -0.89 6.63 7.34
N GLU A 203 -0.90 5.42 6.78
CA GLU A 203 -0.55 4.18 7.48
C GLU A 203 0.86 4.22 8.08
N PHE A 204 1.79 4.95 7.46
CA PHE A 204 3.13 5.15 8.01
C PHE A 204 3.11 6.06 9.24
N GLY A 205 2.24 7.08 9.27
CA GLY A 205 2.06 7.91 10.46
C GLY A 205 1.52 7.14 11.65
N ALA A 206 0.57 6.22 11.43
CA ALA A 206 0.07 5.35 12.49
C ALA A 206 1.18 4.41 13.02
N LEU A 207 1.96 3.82 12.13
CA LEU A 207 3.11 2.96 12.51
C LEU A 207 4.16 3.75 13.31
N ILE A 208 4.53 4.95 12.85
CA ILE A 208 5.51 5.80 13.53
C ILE A 208 5.00 6.23 14.91
N SER A 209 3.72 6.55 15.04
CA SER A 209 3.10 6.86 16.33
C SER A 209 3.18 5.67 17.28
N ALA A 210 2.88 4.46 16.82
CA ALA A 210 2.97 3.26 17.65
C ALA A 210 4.41 2.98 18.12
N ILE A 211 5.40 3.16 17.23
CA ILE A 211 6.83 3.02 17.58
C ILE A 211 7.25 4.08 18.61
N ASN A 212 6.85 5.35 18.42
CA ASN A 212 7.12 6.43 19.38
C ASN A 212 6.57 6.08 20.77
N SER A 213 5.30 5.66 20.86
CA SER A 213 4.65 5.30 22.13
C SER A 213 5.29 4.09 22.81
N LEU A 214 5.72 3.09 22.04
CA LEU A 214 6.44 1.93 22.57
C LEU A 214 7.78 2.37 23.19
N ASN A 215 8.53 3.21 22.48
CA ASN A 215 9.83 3.67 22.97
C ASN A 215 9.70 4.58 24.20
N GLU A 216 8.67 5.43 24.27
CA GLU A 216 8.35 6.23 25.45
C GLU A 216 8.07 5.32 26.66
N SER A 217 7.24 4.29 26.47
CA SER A 217 6.94 3.29 27.50
C SER A 217 8.20 2.57 27.99
N LEU A 218 9.06 2.13 27.06
CA LEU A 218 10.33 1.48 27.39
C LEU A 218 11.27 2.41 28.16
N SER A 219 11.39 3.66 27.72
CA SER A 219 12.25 4.66 28.37
C SER A 219 11.75 4.96 29.78
N ARG A 220 10.43 5.06 29.96
CA ARG A 220 9.81 5.25 31.28
C ARG A 220 10.06 4.06 32.20
N GLN A 221 9.92 2.83 31.71
CA GLN A 221 10.21 1.63 32.51
C GLN A 221 11.68 1.56 32.91
N GLN A 222 12.59 1.89 31.99
CA GLN A 222 14.02 1.96 32.28
C GLN A 222 14.34 3.03 33.34
N GLN A 223 13.69 4.19 33.27
CA GLN A 223 13.85 5.25 34.26
C GLN A 223 13.37 4.79 35.64
N ILE A 224 12.16 4.22 35.74
CA ILE A 224 11.62 3.67 37.00
C ILE A 224 12.58 2.64 37.60
N ARG A 225 13.10 1.73 36.78
CA ARG A 225 14.09 0.73 37.21
C ARG A 225 15.39 1.37 37.71
N SER A 226 15.87 2.40 37.02
CA SER A 226 17.09 3.12 37.43
C SER A 226 16.90 3.84 38.76
N ASP A 227 15.77 4.52 38.93
CA ASP A 227 15.43 5.25 40.17
C ASP A 227 15.29 4.26 41.32
N PHE A 228 14.58 3.15 41.12
CA PHE A 228 14.45 2.07 42.11
C PHE A 228 15.82 1.51 42.55
N LEU A 229 16.73 1.22 41.62
CA LEU A 229 18.07 0.72 41.95
C LEU A 229 18.91 1.77 42.70
N SER A 230 18.74 3.05 42.38
CA SER A 230 19.41 4.14 43.09
C SER A 230 18.93 4.23 44.53
N ASP A 231 17.61 4.25 44.74
CA ASP A 231 16.99 4.33 46.06
C ASP A 231 17.37 3.13 46.94
N LEU A 232 17.32 1.93 46.36
CA LEU A 232 17.76 0.69 47.00
C LEU A 232 19.23 0.77 47.44
N SER A 233 20.11 1.29 46.58
CA SER A 233 21.53 1.46 46.91
C SER A 233 21.72 2.41 48.10
N HIS A 234 20.94 3.48 48.18
CA HIS A 234 20.98 4.42 49.31
C HIS A 234 20.45 3.80 50.61
N GLU A 235 19.32 3.09 50.55
CA GLU A 235 18.71 2.46 51.72
C GLU A 235 19.56 1.33 52.30
N ILE A 236 20.29 0.58 51.46
CA ILE A 236 21.22 -0.47 51.93
C ILE A 236 22.52 0.14 52.48
N LYS A 237 23.05 1.19 51.85
CA LYS A 237 24.33 1.79 52.26
C LYS A 237 24.29 2.37 53.66
N THR A 238 23.15 2.95 54.06
CA THR A 238 22.96 3.59 55.37
C THR A 238 23.16 2.62 56.55
N PRO A 239 22.39 1.52 56.68
CA PRO A 239 22.56 0.56 57.77
C PRO A 239 23.92 -0.16 57.70
N ILE A 240 24.44 -0.47 56.50
CA ILE A 240 25.79 -1.07 56.37
C ILE A 240 26.87 -0.13 56.92
N THR A 241 26.79 1.16 56.59
CA THR A 241 27.76 2.15 57.08
C THR A 241 27.64 2.31 58.60
N ALA A 242 26.41 2.33 59.13
CA ALA A 242 26.18 2.38 60.57
C ALA A 242 26.77 1.16 61.29
N ILE A 243 26.49 -0.06 60.82
CA ILE A 243 27.05 -1.32 61.35
C ILE A 243 28.57 -1.25 61.34
N LYS A 244 29.16 -0.83 60.22
CA LYS A 244 30.61 -0.70 60.08
C LYS A 244 31.20 0.29 61.09
N CYS A 245 30.62 1.49 61.23
CA CYS A 245 31.08 2.48 62.21
C CYS A 245 30.95 2.00 63.66
N TYR A 246 29.88 1.26 64.00
CA TYR A 246 29.73 0.68 65.33
C TYR A 246 30.82 -0.38 65.62
N LEU A 247 31.12 -1.24 64.65
CA LEU A 247 32.16 -2.25 64.79
C LEU A 247 33.56 -1.64 64.86
N GLU A 248 33.90 -0.70 63.96
CA GLU A 248 35.19 0.02 63.99
C GLU A 248 35.38 0.79 65.29
N GLY A 249 34.36 1.50 65.77
CA GLY A 249 34.43 2.22 67.04
C GLY A 249 34.56 1.30 68.26
N MET A 250 34.04 0.07 68.20
CA MET A 250 34.25 -0.93 69.24
C MET A 250 35.68 -1.48 69.21
N ASP A 251 36.23 -1.75 68.03
CA ASP A 251 37.63 -2.21 67.86
C ASP A 251 38.64 -1.14 68.31
N ASP A 252 38.39 0.13 67.99
CA ASP A 252 39.24 1.26 68.39
C ASP A 252 39.06 1.65 69.88
N GLY A 253 38.13 1.00 70.59
CA GLY A 253 37.84 1.26 72.01
C GLY A 253 37.10 2.58 72.29
N VAL A 254 36.64 3.27 71.24
CA VAL A 254 35.87 4.54 71.33
C VAL A 254 34.41 4.28 71.74
N ILE A 255 33.86 3.13 71.34
CA ILE A 255 32.50 2.67 71.66
C ILE A 255 32.59 1.47 72.61
N GLU A 256 32.00 1.59 73.80
CA GLU A 256 31.96 0.47 74.75
C GLU A 256 31.14 -0.71 74.22
N THR A 257 31.61 -1.94 74.48
CA THR A 257 30.89 -3.18 74.20
C THR A 257 29.77 -3.41 75.23
N SER A 258 28.74 -2.56 75.16
CA SER A 258 27.56 -2.64 76.01
C SER A 258 26.39 -3.36 75.33
N GLU A 259 25.51 -3.96 76.13
CA GLU A 259 24.27 -4.57 75.64
C GLU A 259 23.42 -3.57 74.81
N LYS A 260 23.46 -2.28 75.17
CA LYS A 260 22.80 -1.21 74.42
C LYS A 260 23.34 -1.09 72.99
N ASN A 261 24.66 -1.14 72.80
CA ASN A 261 25.29 -0.98 71.49
C ASN A 261 25.11 -2.24 70.63
N TYR A 262 25.12 -3.44 71.23
CA TYR A 262 24.74 -4.68 70.54
C TYR A 262 23.28 -4.64 70.04
N ARG A 263 22.34 -4.11 70.84
CA ARG A 263 20.95 -3.92 70.39
C ARG A 263 20.82 -2.94 69.23
N LEU A 264 21.68 -1.92 69.14
CA LEU A 264 21.72 -1.00 68.00
C LEU A 264 22.22 -1.69 66.73
N LEU A 265 23.30 -2.48 66.84
CA LEU A 265 23.81 -3.33 65.76
C LEU A 265 22.75 -4.31 65.25
N HIS A 266 22.08 -5.02 66.16
CA HIS A 266 20.98 -5.94 65.81
C HIS A 266 19.84 -5.22 65.06
N ARG A 267 19.48 -4.01 65.51
CA ARG A 267 18.43 -3.23 64.84
C ARG A 267 18.79 -2.87 63.40
N GLU A 268 20.04 -2.53 63.12
CA GLU A 268 20.48 -2.23 61.75
C GLU A 268 20.54 -3.50 60.87
N ILE A 269 20.87 -4.66 61.45
CA ILE A 269 20.79 -5.96 60.76
C ILE A 269 19.32 -6.31 60.44
N ASP A 270 18.41 -6.16 61.39
CA ASP A 270 16.97 -6.39 61.18
C ASP A 270 16.42 -5.43 60.11
N ARG A 271 16.90 -4.18 60.10
CA ARG A 271 16.55 -3.21 59.05
C ARG A 271 17.01 -3.68 57.68
N LEU A 272 18.24 -4.18 57.55
CA LEU A 272 18.74 -4.74 56.30
C LEU A 272 17.89 -5.92 55.83
N ILE A 273 17.55 -6.86 56.71
CA ILE A 273 16.71 -8.02 56.41
C ILE A 273 15.33 -7.59 55.88
N ASN A 274 14.73 -6.57 56.49
CA ASN A 274 13.44 -6.03 56.03
C ASN A 274 13.55 -5.40 54.64
N ILE A 275 14.64 -4.68 54.35
CA ILE A 275 14.89 -4.10 53.02
C ILE A 275 15.01 -5.21 51.97
N THR A 276 15.84 -6.23 52.19
CA THR A 276 15.98 -7.36 51.26
C THR A 276 14.69 -8.14 51.07
N SER A 277 13.92 -8.34 52.13
CA SER A 277 12.62 -9.02 52.04
C SER A 277 11.63 -8.23 51.19
N SER A 278 11.59 -6.90 51.37
CA SER A 278 10.74 -6.00 50.58
C SER A 278 11.12 -6.01 49.09
N ILE A 279 12.41 -6.13 48.77
CA ILE A 279 12.91 -6.24 47.39
C ILE A 279 12.45 -7.55 46.74
N MET A 280 12.63 -8.68 47.43
CA MET A 280 12.21 -9.99 46.90
C MET A 280 10.69 -10.04 46.68
N GLU A 281 9.93 -9.42 47.57
CA GLU A 281 8.48 -9.29 47.42
C GLU A 281 8.10 -8.41 46.22
N TYR A 282 8.77 -7.27 46.03
CA TYR A 282 8.55 -6.41 44.87
C TYR A 282 8.84 -7.15 43.55
N GLU A 283 9.98 -7.85 43.45
CA GLU A 283 10.32 -8.62 42.24
C GLU A 283 9.29 -9.71 41.94
N ARG A 284 8.80 -10.39 42.98
CA ARG A 284 7.76 -11.40 42.84
C ARG A 284 6.46 -10.81 42.31
N LEU A 285 6.04 -9.66 42.85
CA LEU A 285 4.85 -8.95 42.39
C LEU A 285 5.01 -8.42 40.94
N GLU A 286 6.21 -7.97 40.55
CA GLU A 286 6.49 -7.57 39.16
C GLU A 286 6.40 -8.76 38.19
N GLN A 287 6.87 -9.93 38.59
CA GLN A 287 6.84 -11.15 37.76
C GLN A 287 5.46 -11.80 37.63
N GLU A 288 4.70 -11.87 38.73
CA GLU A 288 3.38 -12.52 38.74
C GLU A 288 2.30 -11.67 38.02
N GLY A 289 2.49 -10.35 37.93
CA GLY A 289 1.53 -9.44 37.31
C GLY A 289 0.18 -9.40 38.04
N THR A 290 -0.84 -8.80 37.43
CA THR A 290 -2.20 -8.74 38.00
C THR A 290 -3.00 -10.03 37.85
N ASP A 291 -2.53 -10.98 37.04
CA ASP A 291 -3.24 -12.23 36.77
C ASP A 291 -3.19 -13.23 37.94
N SER A 292 -2.35 -12.98 38.96
CA SER A 292 -2.24 -13.80 40.17
C SER A 292 -3.21 -13.43 41.30
N LEU A 293 -4.00 -12.34 41.15
CA LEU A 293 -4.91 -11.88 42.19
C LEU A 293 -6.13 -12.78 42.35
N SER A 294 -6.35 -13.29 43.56
CA SER A 294 -7.53 -14.09 43.91
C SER A 294 -8.65 -13.18 44.41
N LEU A 295 -9.36 -12.55 43.47
CA LEU A 295 -10.44 -11.61 43.81
C LEU A 295 -11.65 -12.34 44.43
N GLN A 296 -12.02 -11.94 45.64
CA GLN A 296 -13.18 -12.45 46.36
C GLN A 296 -14.02 -11.29 46.90
N SER A 297 -15.35 -11.47 46.94
CA SER A 297 -16.25 -10.49 47.56
C SER A 297 -16.10 -10.54 49.07
N ILE A 298 -15.44 -9.53 49.65
CA ILE A 298 -15.16 -9.43 51.10
C ILE A 298 -15.87 -8.24 51.72
N ASP A 299 -16.27 -8.35 53.00
CA ASP A 299 -16.66 -7.17 53.79
C ASP A 299 -15.40 -6.41 54.21
N PHE A 300 -15.13 -5.31 53.53
CA PHE A 300 -13.93 -4.52 53.76
C PHE A 300 -13.90 -3.90 55.16
N ILE A 301 -15.06 -3.57 55.73
CA ILE A 301 -15.11 -2.96 57.08
C ILE A 301 -14.75 -4.00 58.13
N GLU A 302 -15.24 -5.23 57.99
CA GLU A 302 -14.89 -6.32 58.90
C GLU A 302 -13.40 -6.63 58.83
N LEU A 303 -12.84 -6.72 57.62
CA LEU A 303 -11.41 -6.99 57.42
C LEU A 303 -10.52 -5.91 58.06
N VAL A 304 -10.84 -4.62 57.86
CA VAL A 304 -10.10 -3.51 58.48
C VAL A 304 -10.23 -3.53 60.01
N LYS A 305 -11.41 -3.87 60.56
CA LYS A 305 -11.61 -3.98 62.01
C LYS A 305 -10.77 -5.11 62.61
N ASN A 306 -10.76 -6.28 61.96
CA ASN A 306 -9.97 -7.42 62.41
C ASN A 306 -8.48 -7.06 62.49
N VAL A 307 -7.93 -6.44 61.44
CA VAL A 307 -6.53 -6.00 61.45
C VAL A 307 -6.30 -4.91 62.50
N ARG A 308 -7.21 -3.94 62.65
CA ARG A 308 -7.09 -2.88 63.68
C ARG A 308 -7.01 -3.46 65.09
N ASP A 309 -7.82 -4.48 65.38
CA ASP A 309 -7.89 -5.09 66.71
C ASP A 309 -6.56 -5.72 67.13
N GLU A 310 -5.75 -6.19 66.17
CA GLU A 310 -4.36 -6.64 66.41
C GLU A 310 -3.42 -5.51 66.85
N TYR A 311 -3.66 -4.27 66.40
CA TYR A 311 -2.82 -3.10 66.71
C TYR A 311 -3.27 -2.31 67.95
N VAL A 312 -4.45 -2.60 68.52
CA VAL A 312 -4.99 -1.91 69.71
C VAL A 312 -3.98 -1.79 70.86
N PRO A 313 -3.22 -2.83 71.25
CA PRO A 313 -2.26 -2.72 72.34
C PRO A 313 -1.14 -1.71 72.05
N MET A 314 -0.68 -1.62 70.80
CA MET A 314 0.37 -0.68 70.37
C MET A 314 -0.16 0.75 70.28
N LEU A 315 -1.38 0.92 69.75
CA LEU A 315 -2.07 2.20 69.67
C LEU A 315 -2.27 2.82 71.07
N GLN A 316 -2.70 2.02 72.04
CA GLN A 316 -2.86 2.46 73.43
C GLN A 316 -1.53 2.87 74.06
N LYS A 317 -0.47 2.10 73.84
CA LYS A 317 0.88 2.41 74.34
C LYS A 317 1.39 3.75 73.80
N ASN A 318 1.12 4.03 72.53
CA ASN A 318 1.55 5.25 71.85
C ASN A 318 0.56 6.41 71.98
N ARG A 319 -0.59 6.22 72.65
CA ARG A 319 -1.70 7.20 72.73
C ARG A 319 -2.21 7.66 71.37
N GLN A 320 -2.19 6.76 70.38
CA GLN A 320 -2.70 6.99 69.04
C GLN A 320 -4.06 6.30 68.88
N GLU A 321 -4.91 6.81 67.98
CA GLU A 321 -6.23 6.24 67.72
C GLU A 321 -6.49 6.11 66.21
N ILE A 322 -7.06 4.98 65.82
CA ILE A 322 -7.55 4.74 64.46
C ILE A 322 -9.08 4.70 64.50
N VAL A 323 -9.71 5.75 63.98
CA VAL A 323 -11.18 5.89 63.98
C VAL A 323 -11.76 5.35 62.68
N CYS A 324 -12.58 4.31 62.77
CA CYS A 324 -13.40 3.84 61.65
C CYS A 324 -14.70 4.66 61.58
N ALA A 325 -14.72 5.71 60.75
CA ALA A 325 -15.87 6.62 60.65
C ALA A 325 -17.15 5.99 60.06
N GLN A 326 -17.02 4.85 59.37
CA GLN A 326 -18.12 4.18 58.69
C GLN A 326 -18.38 2.78 59.29
N SER A 327 -19.64 2.50 59.61
CA SER A 327 -20.05 1.25 60.28
C SER A 327 -20.95 0.35 59.42
N LYS A 328 -21.31 0.78 58.21
CA LYS A 328 -22.16 -0.01 57.30
C LYS A 328 -21.32 -1.00 56.50
N THR A 329 -21.70 -2.27 56.52
CA THR A 329 -21.05 -3.34 55.75
C THR A 329 -20.85 -2.92 54.29
N PHE A 330 -19.65 -3.14 53.76
CA PHE A 330 -19.27 -2.71 52.41
C PHE A 330 -18.54 -3.85 51.73
N PHE A 331 -19.26 -4.50 50.80
CA PHE A 331 -18.73 -5.62 50.02
C PHE A 331 -18.02 -5.14 48.78
N VAL A 332 -16.82 -5.65 48.56
CA VAL A 332 -15.93 -5.25 47.48
C VAL A 332 -15.10 -6.46 47.03
N ASN A 333 -14.84 -6.55 45.73
CA ASN A 333 -14.02 -7.63 45.17
C ASN A 333 -12.54 -7.27 45.31
N LEU A 334 -11.85 -7.92 46.26
CA LEU A 334 -10.42 -7.74 46.52
C LEU A 334 -9.77 -9.08 46.82
N ASP A 335 -8.45 -9.12 46.72
CA ASP A 335 -7.65 -10.22 47.25
C ASP A 335 -7.51 -10.04 48.78
N PRO A 336 -8.05 -10.94 49.61
CA PRO A 336 -8.06 -10.77 51.07
C PRO A 336 -6.65 -10.71 51.67
N GLU A 337 -5.73 -11.57 51.23
CA GLU A 337 -4.37 -11.64 51.79
C GLU A 337 -3.58 -10.38 51.45
N LYS A 338 -3.61 -9.96 50.18
CA LYS A 338 -2.91 -8.73 49.75
C LYS A 338 -3.51 -7.48 50.39
N THR A 339 -4.83 -7.47 50.61
CA THR A 339 -5.49 -6.34 51.29
C THR A 339 -5.11 -6.25 52.76
N ILE A 340 -5.05 -7.38 53.48
CA ILE A 340 -4.57 -7.44 54.86
C ILE A 340 -3.14 -6.90 54.94
N GLN A 341 -2.26 -7.36 54.05
CA GLN A 341 -0.88 -6.89 53.98
C GLN A 341 -0.78 -5.37 53.75
N MET A 342 -1.57 -4.83 52.82
CA MET A 342 -1.62 -3.38 52.58
C MET A 342 -2.02 -2.62 53.85
N ILE A 343 -3.02 -3.11 54.61
CA ILE A 343 -3.48 -2.48 55.85
C ILE A 343 -2.39 -2.54 56.93
N HIS A 344 -1.69 -3.67 57.09
CA HIS A 344 -0.54 -3.78 57.99
C HIS A 344 0.55 -2.75 57.66
N ASN A 345 0.85 -2.55 56.37
CA ASN A 345 1.83 -1.55 55.92
C ASN A 345 1.39 -0.12 56.27
N ILE A 346 0.11 0.21 56.09
CA ILE A 346 -0.42 1.53 56.45
C ILE A 346 -0.41 1.73 57.97
N PHE A 347 -0.89 0.77 58.75
CA PHE A 347 -0.97 0.88 60.21
C PHE A 347 0.41 0.90 60.86
N SER A 348 1.36 0.10 60.36
CA SER A 348 2.74 0.15 60.85
C SER A 348 3.42 1.49 60.54
N ASN A 349 3.14 2.10 59.38
CA ASN A 349 3.61 3.45 59.07
C ASN A 349 2.94 4.50 59.97
N PHE A 350 1.64 4.40 60.21
CA PHE A 350 0.94 5.28 61.14
C PHE A 350 1.54 5.24 62.54
N LEU A 351 1.77 4.05 63.10
CA LEU A 351 2.41 3.91 64.42
C LEU A 351 3.80 4.56 64.49
N LYS A 352 4.57 4.51 63.39
CA LYS A 352 5.94 5.05 63.32
C LYS A 352 5.99 6.57 63.16
N TYR A 353 5.06 7.15 62.41
CA TYR A 353 5.19 8.54 61.92
C TYR A 353 4.08 9.49 62.38
N ALA A 354 2.93 8.99 62.85
CA ALA A 354 1.90 9.86 63.43
C ALA A 354 2.35 10.29 64.83
N TRP A 355 2.55 11.59 65.03
CA TRP A 355 2.98 12.16 66.31
C TRP A 355 1.82 12.45 67.25
#